data_AF-A0A924FEL0-F1
#
_entry.id   AF-A0A924FEL0-F1
#
_cell.length_a   1.000
_cell.length_b   1.000
_cell.length_c   1.000
_cell.angle_alpha   90.00
_cell.angle_beta   90.00
_cell.angle_gamma   90.00
#
_symmetry.space_group_name_H-M   'P 1'
#
loop_
_entity.id
_entity.type
_entity.pdbx_description
1 polymer ?
#
loop_
_entity_poly.entity_id
_entity_poly.type
_entity_poly.pdbx_seq_one_letter_code
_entity_poly.pdbx_strand_id
1 'polypeptide(L)'
;MANNVLTINYDRNQDAAGNIQYKSGGIISKQTFGYGFYEVKAKLYRATKGLHQSFWTMGLNPKEPSASSPTADPDQYQLVANDLLPAFNTALEIDGFEQNSKDGFLASNHHVYTPFQTSSVNQLTRPNPGTDWFRMGFLWTPTYIKFFYRSETNGQWVAVATKSLTTDGGKWDVYAPQNFWLTALATPEYPTWWDGETRSPASDAAMQVGYFKYYAKIQPGVNLIGNAGFEYSNRADASGNYPIGWIETRNYGFDPERSAVTTNIANTNYGSRYLVHESHPTPYKCTTKQILEYIPFGNYKLTAHVRSSGGQRMAAMRVIQGGVERLINIPASSA
;
A
#
# COMPACT_ATOMS: atom_id res chain seq x y z
N MET A 1 -23.69 -7.59 -21.50
CA MET A 1 -22.96 -6.94 -20.39
C MET A 1 -23.62 -7.39 -19.10
N ALA A 2 -23.16 -8.52 -18.56
CA ALA A 2 -23.83 -9.21 -17.46
C ALA A 2 -23.21 -8.79 -16.12
N ASN A 3 -24.02 -8.14 -15.28
CA ASN A 3 -23.85 -7.76 -13.87
C ASN A 3 -22.58 -6.95 -13.53
N ASN A 4 -22.76 -5.72 -13.04
CA ASN A 4 -21.73 -4.81 -12.51
C ASN A 4 -21.04 -5.36 -11.24
N VAL A 5 -20.38 -6.51 -11.37
CA VAL A 5 -19.72 -7.26 -10.29
C VAL A 5 -18.38 -7.74 -10.82
N LEU A 6 -17.31 -7.42 -10.10
CA LEU A 6 -16.02 -8.07 -10.26
C LEU A 6 -16.08 -9.44 -9.59
N THR A 7 -15.67 -10.48 -10.31
CA THR A 7 -15.59 -11.86 -9.79
C THR A 7 -14.13 -12.30 -9.84
N ILE A 8 -13.59 -12.71 -8.69
CA ILE A 8 -12.25 -13.30 -8.58
C ILE A 8 -12.44 -14.79 -8.29
N ASN A 9 -12.32 -15.61 -9.33
CA ASN A 9 -12.58 -17.05 -9.26
C ASN A 9 -11.51 -17.80 -8.45
N TYR A 10 -11.92 -18.92 -7.86
CA TYR A 10 -11.06 -19.91 -7.23
C TYR A 10 -11.27 -21.26 -7.93
N ASP A 11 -10.28 -21.64 -8.74
CA ASP A 11 -10.35 -22.81 -9.60
C ASP A 11 -9.27 -23.84 -9.20
N ARG A 12 -9.55 -25.10 -9.48
CA ARG A 12 -8.57 -26.20 -9.38
C ARG A 12 -8.45 -26.87 -10.74
N ASN A 13 -7.26 -26.81 -11.32
CA ASN A 13 -6.94 -27.42 -12.60
C ASN A 13 -5.85 -28.47 -12.44
N GLN A 14 -5.81 -29.43 -13.34
CA GLN A 14 -4.70 -30.36 -13.47
C GLN A 14 -3.92 -29.99 -14.72
N ASP A 15 -2.59 -29.86 -14.63
CA ASP A 15 -1.75 -29.63 -15.79
C ASP A 15 -1.54 -30.93 -16.60
N ALA A 16 -0.90 -30.82 -17.77
CA ALA A 16 -0.65 -31.97 -18.64
C ALA A 16 0.25 -33.06 -18.02
N ALA A 17 1.00 -32.73 -16.96
CA ALA A 17 1.85 -33.66 -16.22
C ALA A 17 1.11 -34.30 -15.03
N GLY A 18 -0.16 -33.96 -14.81
CA GLY A 18 -0.96 -34.49 -13.71
C GLY A 18 -0.84 -33.69 -12.41
N ASN A 19 -0.09 -32.59 -12.38
CA ASN A 19 0.03 -31.76 -11.18
C ASN A 19 -1.23 -30.94 -10.95
N ILE A 20 -1.66 -30.86 -9.70
CA ILE A 20 -2.80 -30.05 -9.29
C ILE A 20 -2.36 -28.62 -9.06
N GLN A 21 -3.01 -27.68 -9.74
CA GLN A 21 -2.81 -26.25 -9.62
C GLN A 21 -4.09 -25.60 -9.14
N TYR A 22 -3.98 -24.77 -8.11
CA TYR A 22 -5.05 -23.89 -7.70
C TYR A 22 -4.80 -22.51 -8.30
N LYS A 23 -5.83 -21.96 -8.94
CA LYS A 23 -5.77 -20.64 -9.57
C LYS A 23 -6.76 -19.73 -8.88
N SER A 24 -6.28 -18.55 -8.56
CA SER A 24 -7.09 -17.46 -8.06
C SER A 24 -6.36 -16.16 -8.38
N GLY A 25 -6.73 -15.04 -7.76
CA GLY A 25 -6.01 -13.82 -8.04
C GLY A 25 -6.40 -12.64 -7.17
N GLY A 26 -6.10 -11.47 -7.69
CA GLY A 26 -6.46 -10.22 -7.06
C GLY A 26 -6.34 -9.08 -8.05
N ILE A 27 -6.81 -7.92 -7.62
CA ILE A 27 -6.60 -6.66 -8.32
C ILE A 27 -5.98 -5.65 -7.37
N ILE A 28 -5.13 -4.81 -7.95
CA ILE A 28 -4.39 -3.78 -7.24
C ILE A 28 -4.61 -2.48 -8.01
N SER A 29 -4.85 -1.38 -7.30
CA SER A 29 -4.92 -0.09 -7.96
C SER A 29 -3.58 0.31 -8.56
N LYS A 30 -3.61 0.96 -9.73
CA LYS A 30 -2.44 1.66 -10.27
C LYS A 30 -2.20 3.00 -9.59
N GLN A 31 -3.25 3.53 -8.94
CA GLN A 31 -3.24 4.75 -8.15
C GLN A 31 -2.96 4.45 -6.67
N THR A 32 -2.47 5.47 -5.96
CA THR A 32 -2.34 5.43 -4.50
C THR A 32 -3.40 6.30 -3.83
N PHE A 33 -3.73 5.96 -2.60
CA PHE A 33 -4.78 6.59 -1.80
C PHE A 33 -4.22 6.93 -0.42
N GLY A 34 -4.64 8.08 0.12
CA GLY A 34 -4.23 8.54 1.45
C GLY A 34 -5.38 8.50 2.46
N TYR A 35 -5.28 9.34 3.49
CA TYR A 35 -6.33 9.46 4.52
C TYR A 35 -7.73 9.61 3.95
N GLY A 36 -8.68 8.85 4.48
CA GLY A 36 -10.03 8.82 3.96
C GLY A 36 -10.84 7.65 4.48
N PHE A 37 -12.07 7.52 3.98
CA PHE A 37 -12.90 6.36 4.20
C PHE A 37 -12.84 5.45 2.97
N TYR A 38 -12.51 4.19 3.19
CA TYR A 38 -12.50 3.17 2.16
C TYR A 38 -13.68 2.22 2.39
N GLU A 39 -14.36 1.84 1.33
CA GLU A 39 -15.56 1.00 1.39
C GLU A 39 -15.53 -0.03 0.26
N VAL A 40 -15.84 -1.28 0.59
CA VAL A 40 -16.09 -2.35 -0.38
C VAL A 40 -17.46 -2.95 -0.13
N LYS A 41 -18.20 -3.24 -1.21
CA LYS A 41 -19.35 -4.16 -1.16
C LYS A 41 -18.91 -5.50 -1.71
N ALA A 42 -18.93 -6.54 -0.88
CA ALA A 42 -18.42 -7.87 -1.23
C ALA A 42 -19.40 -8.98 -0.84
N LYS A 43 -19.23 -10.15 -1.47
CA LYS A 43 -19.83 -11.42 -1.09
C LYS A 43 -18.72 -12.48 -1.19
N LEU A 44 -18.59 -13.30 -0.15
CA LEU A 44 -17.46 -14.23 0.00
C LEU A 44 -17.85 -15.68 -0.29
N TYR A 45 -16.93 -16.41 -0.90
CA TYR A 45 -17.02 -17.86 -1.03
C TYR A 45 -16.72 -18.56 0.29
N ARG A 46 -17.58 -19.51 0.68
CA ARG A 46 -17.50 -20.19 1.98
C ARG A 46 -17.91 -21.66 1.95
N ALA A 47 -18.13 -22.24 0.76
CA ALA A 47 -18.63 -23.61 0.67
C ALA A 47 -17.54 -24.65 0.99
N THR A 48 -16.28 -24.38 0.63
CA THR A 48 -15.13 -25.23 0.95
C THR A 48 -13.96 -24.41 1.45
N LYS A 49 -13.03 -25.06 2.15
CA LYS A 49 -11.74 -24.49 2.56
C LYS A 49 -10.83 -24.22 1.36
N GLY A 50 -9.72 -23.50 1.58
CA GLY A 50 -8.65 -23.30 0.59
C GLY A 50 -8.62 -21.94 -0.10
N LEU A 51 -9.50 -21.00 0.28
CA LEU A 51 -9.50 -19.64 -0.26
C LEU A 51 -9.39 -18.60 0.86
N HIS A 52 -8.44 -17.67 0.75
CA HIS A 52 -8.31 -16.51 1.62
C HIS A 52 -8.71 -15.24 0.89
N GLN A 53 -9.71 -14.53 1.39
CA GLN A 53 -10.36 -13.41 0.72
C GLN A 53 -10.18 -12.14 1.53
N SER A 54 -9.75 -11.07 0.88
CA SER A 54 -9.34 -9.85 1.58
C SER A 54 -9.61 -8.58 0.81
N PHE A 55 -9.87 -7.53 1.57
CA PHE A 55 -9.86 -6.14 1.13
C PHE A 55 -8.90 -5.38 2.05
N TRP A 56 -7.83 -4.86 1.48
CA TRP A 56 -6.72 -4.28 2.23
C TRP A 56 -6.01 -3.17 1.45
N THR A 57 -5.09 -2.46 2.10
CA THR A 57 -4.22 -1.47 1.47
C THR A 57 -2.79 -1.71 1.87
N MET A 58 -1.89 -1.65 0.90
CA MET A 58 -0.43 -1.61 1.09
C MET A 58 0.19 -1.03 -0.18
N GLY A 59 1.37 -0.44 -0.12
CA GLY A 59 2.13 -0.03 -1.29
C GLY A 59 2.88 -1.21 -1.89
N LEU A 60 3.47 -0.99 -3.05
CA LEU A 60 4.17 -2.04 -3.76
C LEU A 60 5.56 -2.34 -3.15
N ASN A 61 5.99 -3.58 -3.33
CA ASN A 61 7.37 -4.02 -3.21
C ASN A 61 7.66 -4.98 -4.38
N PRO A 62 7.70 -4.46 -5.62
CA PRO A 62 7.82 -5.32 -6.78
C PRO A 62 9.19 -5.96 -6.79
N LYS A 63 9.23 -7.22 -7.21
CA LYS A 63 10.46 -7.93 -7.55
C LYS A 63 10.66 -7.85 -9.05
N GLU A 64 11.91 -7.87 -9.49
CA GLU A 64 12.22 -8.02 -10.91
C GLU A 64 11.68 -9.37 -11.40
N PRO A 65 10.90 -9.41 -12.48
CA PRO A 65 10.48 -10.67 -13.09
C PRO A 65 11.70 -11.47 -13.54
N SER A 66 11.88 -12.65 -12.95
CA SER A 66 12.94 -13.57 -13.33
C SER A 66 12.46 -15.02 -13.17
N ALA A 67 13.13 -15.96 -13.84
CA ALA A 67 12.83 -17.38 -13.72
C ALA A 67 12.93 -17.91 -12.26
N SER A 68 13.67 -17.20 -11.38
CA SER A 68 13.82 -17.51 -9.96
C SER A 68 12.89 -16.70 -9.05
N SER A 69 12.10 -15.77 -9.59
CA SER A 69 11.14 -14.94 -8.86
C SER A 69 9.72 -15.11 -9.40
N PRO A 70 9.09 -16.29 -9.24
CA PRO A 70 7.76 -16.58 -9.79
C PRO A 70 6.64 -15.77 -9.14
N THR A 71 6.94 -14.97 -8.11
CA THR A 71 6.01 -14.06 -7.42
C THR A 71 6.10 -12.61 -7.90
N ALA A 72 6.98 -12.33 -8.86
CA ALA A 72 7.09 -11.01 -9.48
C ALA A 72 5.90 -10.75 -10.39
N ASP A 73 5.17 -9.66 -10.13
CA ASP A 73 4.13 -9.16 -11.00
C ASP A 73 4.76 -8.18 -12.01
N PRO A 74 4.80 -8.52 -13.32
CA PRO A 74 5.43 -7.68 -14.34
C PRO A 74 4.74 -6.33 -14.50
N ASP A 75 3.43 -6.23 -14.24
CA ASP A 75 2.70 -4.96 -14.33
C ASP A 75 3.13 -4.03 -13.18
N GLN A 76 3.27 -4.57 -11.96
CA GLN A 76 3.79 -3.80 -10.82
C GLN A 76 5.23 -3.34 -11.06
N TYR A 77 6.08 -4.23 -11.60
CA TYR A 77 7.44 -3.89 -11.97
C TYR A 77 7.46 -2.74 -12.99
N GLN A 78 6.64 -2.81 -14.04
CA GLN A 78 6.60 -1.79 -15.08
C GLN A 78 6.11 -0.43 -14.58
N LEU A 79 5.15 -0.40 -13.64
CA LEU A 79 4.70 0.85 -13.01
C LEU A 79 5.84 1.52 -12.23
N VAL A 80 6.64 0.74 -11.52
CA VAL A 80 7.79 1.26 -10.77
C VAL A 80 8.93 1.65 -11.71
N ALA A 81 9.26 0.83 -12.70
CA ALA A 81 10.29 1.12 -13.70
C ALA A 81 9.98 2.38 -14.54
N ASN A 82 8.71 2.76 -14.67
CA ASN A 82 8.28 3.98 -15.35
C ASN A 82 8.08 5.19 -14.42
N ASP A 83 8.60 5.14 -13.18
CA ASP A 83 8.47 6.21 -12.17
C ASP A 83 7.01 6.63 -11.88
N LEU A 84 6.07 5.67 -11.94
CA LEU A 84 4.65 5.90 -11.66
C LEU A 84 4.29 5.55 -10.21
N LEU A 85 5.01 4.61 -9.60
CA LEU A 85 4.81 4.17 -8.21
C LEU A 85 6.14 4.01 -7.45
N PRO A 86 6.14 4.17 -6.12
CA PRO A 86 7.32 3.93 -5.29
C PRO A 86 7.67 2.43 -5.27
N ALA A 87 8.97 2.09 -5.29
CA ALA A 87 9.44 0.70 -5.26
C ALA A 87 9.31 0.05 -3.88
N PHE A 88 9.44 0.83 -2.81
CA PHE A 88 9.46 0.32 -1.44
C PHE A 88 8.44 1.11 -0.63
N ASN A 89 7.16 0.74 -0.74
CA ASN A 89 6.07 1.47 -0.09
C ASN A 89 5.21 0.59 0.82
N THR A 90 5.82 -0.43 1.41
CA THR A 90 5.17 -1.40 2.29
C THR A 90 5.20 -1.01 3.76
N ALA A 91 5.36 0.29 4.05
CA ALA A 91 5.56 0.76 5.42
C ALA A 91 4.37 0.44 6.34
N LEU A 92 3.16 0.53 5.77
CA LEU A 92 1.89 0.31 6.44
C LEU A 92 1.00 -0.61 5.59
N GLU A 93 0.31 -1.53 6.25
CA GLU A 93 -0.77 -2.32 5.69
C GLU A 93 -2.02 -2.20 6.57
N ILE A 94 -3.18 -2.03 5.94
CA ILE A 94 -4.48 -1.94 6.62
C ILE A 94 -5.42 -2.96 6.00
N ASP A 95 -5.87 -3.91 6.81
CA ASP A 95 -6.75 -4.98 6.39
C ASP A 95 -8.17 -4.62 6.77
N GLY A 96 -8.93 -4.10 5.81
CA GLY A 96 -10.34 -3.81 5.98
C GLY A 96 -11.09 -5.08 6.40
N PHE A 97 -10.91 -6.16 5.64
CA PHE A 97 -11.16 -7.51 6.13
C PHE A 97 -10.21 -8.51 5.50
N GLU A 98 -9.99 -9.60 6.23
CA GLU A 98 -9.46 -10.88 5.80
C GLU A 98 -10.43 -11.98 6.25
N GLN A 99 -10.59 -12.99 5.42
CA GLN A 99 -11.41 -14.15 5.75
C GLN A 99 -10.92 -15.38 4.99
N ASN A 100 -10.60 -16.44 5.73
CA ASN A 100 -10.45 -17.76 5.12
C ASN A 100 -11.83 -18.34 4.90
N SER A 101 -12.11 -18.95 3.75
CA SER A 101 -13.42 -19.51 3.38
C SER A 101 -13.97 -20.51 4.40
N LYS A 102 -13.09 -21.15 5.19
CA LYS A 102 -13.42 -22.04 6.32
C LYS A 102 -13.99 -21.30 7.54
N ASP A 103 -13.59 -20.06 7.74
CA ASP A 103 -13.93 -19.25 8.90
C ASP A 103 -15.25 -18.53 8.66
N GLY A 104 -16.11 -18.48 9.67
CA GLY A 104 -17.35 -17.74 9.53
C GLY A 104 -17.19 -16.23 9.53
N PHE A 105 -16.02 -15.75 9.93
CA PHE A 105 -15.87 -14.41 10.47
C PHE A 105 -14.87 -13.59 9.70
N LEU A 106 -15.16 -12.29 9.61
CA LEU A 106 -14.23 -11.29 9.10
C LEU A 106 -13.25 -10.89 10.20
N ALA A 107 -11.98 -10.75 9.82
CA ALA A 107 -10.96 -10.16 10.65
C ALA A 107 -10.44 -8.87 10.03
N SER A 108 -10.43 -7.78 10.78
CA SER A 108 -9.66 -6.59 10.44
C SER A 108 -8.31 -6.61 11.12
N ASN A 109 -7.31 -6.07 10.45
CA ASN A 109 -5.97 -5.97 10.98
C ASN A 109 -5.24 -4.72 10.48
N HIS A 110 -4.05 -4.52 11.03
CA HIS A 110 -3.16 -3.43 10.69
C HIS A 110 -1.73 -3.92 10.95
N HIS A 111 -0.85 -3.73 9.96
CA HIS A 111 0.56 -4.05 10.07
C HIS A 111 1.40 -2.80 9.82
N VAL A 112 2.43 -2.63 10.63
CA VAL A 112 3.54 -1.72 10.33
C VAL A 112 4.75 -2.59 10.07
N TYR A 113 5.44 -2.37 8.95
CA TYR A 113 6.62 -3.15 8.59
C TYR A 113 7.94 -2.45 8.88
N THR A 114 7.90 -1.12 9.01
CA THR A 114 9.10 -0.30 9.17
C THR A 114 9.07 0.41 10.53
N PRO A 115 10.15 0.32 11.32
CA PRO A 115 11.38 -0.43 11.08
C PRO A 115 11.27 -1.94 11.34
N PHE A 116 10.24 -2.36 12.09
CA PHE A 116 10.00 -3.76 12.41
C PHE A 116 8.54 -4.12 12.18
N GLN A 117 8.29 -5.38 11.83
CA GLN A 117 6.93 -5.86 11.65
C GLN A 117 6.21 -5.95 13.00
N THR A 118 5.13 -5.17 13.14
CA THR A 118 4.18 -5.30 14.25
C THR A 118 2.77 -5.37 13.69
N SER A 119 1.90 -6.06 14.39
CA SER A 119 0.49 -6.18 14.02
C SER A 119 -0.36 -6.15 15.27
N SER A 120 -1.40 -5.32 15.27
CA SER A 120 -2.32 -5.26 16.40
C SER A 120 -3.62 -4.56 16.04
N VAL A 121 -4.72 -5.29 16.13
CA VAL A 121 -6.07 -4.74 16.17
C VAL A 121 -6.89 -5.53 17.19
N ASN A 122 -7.42 -4.84 18.20
CA ASN A 122 -8.40 -5.41 19.11
C ASN A 122 -9.79 -5.24 18.51
N GLN A 123 -10.31 -6.30 17.89
CA GLN A 123 -11.67 -6.29 17.35
C GLN A 123 -12.69 -6.43 18.48
N LEU A 124 -13.61 -5.46 18.55
CA LEU A 124 -14.77 -5.44 19.45
C LEU A 124 -15.77 -6.53 19.06
N THR A 125 -15.89 -6.82 17.77
CA THR A 125 -16.80 -7.82 17.23
C THR A 125 -16.19 -8.41 15.97
N ARG A 126 -16.49 -9.68 15.70
CA ARG A 126 -16.11 -10.38 14.47
C ARG A 126 -17.38 -10.67 13.65
N PRO A 127 -17.73 -9.83 12.66
CA PRO A 127 -18.94 -10.05 11.86
C PRO A 127 -18.87 -11.35 11.07
N ASN A 128 -20.02 -11.99 10.87
CA ASN A 128 -20.19 -13.15 9.99
C ASN A 128 -21.24 -12.79 8.93
N PRO A 129 -20.84 -12.51 7.68
CA PRO A 129 -21.77 -12.12 6.63
C PRO A 129 -22.57 -13.31 6.04
N GLY A 130 -22.40 -14.54 6.52
CA GLY A 130 -23.04 -15.69 5.90
C GLY A 130 -22.57 -15.86 4.45
N THR A 131 -23.53 -16.10 3.56
CA THR A 131 -23.38 -16.10 2.09
C THR A 131 -23.95 -14.82 1.46
N ASP A 132 -24.28 -13.82 2.27
CA ASP A 132 -24.89 -12.57 1.82
C ASP A 132 -23.85 -11.57 1.33
N TRP A 133 -24.34 -10.58 0.60
CA TRP A 133 -23.59 -9.35 0.41
C TRP A 133 -23.41 -8.62 1.74
N PHE A 134 -22.29 -7.91 1.87
CA PHE A 134 -22.04 -7.02 2.98
C PHE A 134 -21.20 -5.84 2.50
N ARG A 135 -21.09 -4.84 3.36
CA ARG A 135 -20.12 -3.76 3.20
C ARG A 135 -19.13 -3.80 4.35
N MET A 136 -17.86 -3.64 4.01
CA MET A 136 -16.79 -3.40 4.95
C MET A 136 -16.17 -2.05 4.60
N GLY A 137 -15.77 -1.30 5.62
CA GLY A 137 -15.01 -0.10 5.40
C GLY A 137 -14.11 0.25 6.56
N PHE A 138 -13.16 1.13 6.31
CA PHE A 138 -12.34 1.70 7.37
C PHE A 138 -12.09 3.19 7.11
N LEU A 139 -12.08 3.95 8.19
CA LEU A 139 -11.68 5.36 8.21
C LEU A 139 -10.22 5.41 8.68
N TRP A 140 -9.33 5.82 7.79
CA TRP A 140 -7.92 6.08 8.09
C TRP A 140 -7.70 7.58 8.30
N THR A 141 -7.16 7.92 9.46
CA THR A 141 -6.77 9.27 9.86
C THR A 141 -5.34 9.25 10.41
N PRO A 142 -4.68 10.40 10.61
CA PRO A 142 -3.35 10.44 11.23
C PRO A 142 -3.31 9.81 12.62
N THR A 143 -4.43 9.85 13.35
CA THR A 143 -4.45 9.47 14.77
C THR A 143 -5.04 8.09 15.02
N TYR A 144 -5.79 7.53 14.08
CA TYR A 144 -6.45 6.24 14.23
C TYR A 144 -6.91 5.64 12.90
N ILE A 145 -7.12 4.33 12.92
CA ILE A 145 -7.90 3.57 11.94
C ILE A 145 -9.14 3.01 12.64
N LYS A 146 -10.32 3.26 12.08
CA LYS A 146 -11.58 2.75 12.61
C LYS A 146 -12.28 1.89 11.57
N PHE A 147 -12.62 0.66 11.93
CA PHE A 147 -13.19 -0.34 11.04
C PHE A 147 -14.69 -0.46 11.26
N PHE A 148 -15.43 -0.65 10.18
CA PHE A 148 -16.89 -0.67 10.17
C PHE A 148 -17.43 -1.80 9.29
N TYR A 149 -18.50 -2.43 9.77
CA TYR A 149 -19.24 -3.45 9.05
C TYR A 149 -20.68 -3.02 8.85
N ARG A 150 -21.30 -3.43 7.74
CA ARG A 150 -22.72 -3.23 7.47
C ARG A 150 -23.27 -4.44 6.70
N SER A 151 -24.16 -5.20 7.32
CA SER A 151 -24.85 -6.30 6.64
C SER A 151 -25.85 -5.76 5.61
N GLU A 152 -26.12 -6.52 4.55
CA GLU A 152 -27.18 -6.15 3.59
C GLU A 152 -28.56 -6.21 4.25
N THR A 153 -28.77 -7.12 5.21
CA THR A 153 -30.06 -7.34 5.88
C THR A 153 -30.41 -6.24 6.89
N ASN A 154 -29.47 -5.82 7.75
CA ASN A 154 -29.76 -4.83 8.79
C ASN A 154 -29.49 -3.40 8.30
N GLY A 155 -28.64 -3.22 7.28
CA GLY A 155 -28.43 -1.94 6.63
C GLY A 155 -27.81 -0.84 7.52
N GLN A 156 -27.37 -1.12 8.75
CA GLN A 156 -26.73 -0.17 9.65
C GLN A 156 -25.21 -0.42 9.73
N TRP A 157 -24.44 0.67 9.80
CA TRP A 157 -23.00 0.61 10.05
C TRP A 157 -22.72 0.39 11.54
N VAL A 158 -21.92 -0.61 11.85
CA VAL A 158 -21.42 -0.90 13.20
C VAL A 158 -19.89 -0.78 13.21
N ALA A 159 -19.33 -0.15 14.23
CA ALA A 159 -17.89 -0.14 14.42
C ALA A 159 -17.43 -1.50 14.96
N VAL A 160 -16.42 -2.12 14.32
CA VAL A 160 -15.94 -3.44 14.72
C VAL A 160 -14.57 -3.39 15.39
N ALA A 161 -13.78 -2.34 15.14
CA ALA A 161 -12.49 -2.14 15.78
C ALA A 161 -12.05 -0.67 15.69
N THR A 162 -11.14 -0.27 16.56
CA THR A 162 -10.40 1.00 16.44
C THR A 162 -8.95 0.76 16.86
N LYS A 163 -8.01 1.05 15.96
CA LYS A 163 -6.58 1.12 16.25
C LYS A 163 -6.19 2.57 16.39
N SER A 164 -5.77 2.97 17.59
CA SER A 164 -5.11 4.25 17.79
C SER A 164 -3.69 4.19 17.19
N LEU A 165 -3.31 5.21 16.43
CA LEU A 165 -1.97 5.40 15.89
C LEU A 165 -1.12 6.34 16.76
N THR A 166 -1.72 6.92 17.81
CA THR A 166 -1.04 7.85 18.72
C THR A 166 -0.51 7.16 19.99
N THR A 167 -1.10 6.04 20.40
CA THR A 167 -0.92 5.47 21.76
C THR A 167 0.18 4.43 21.91
N ASP A 168 1.04 4.23 20.91
CA ASP A 168 2.25 3.39 21.03
C ASP A 168 3.52 4.27 21.19
N GLY A 169 3.42 5.29 22.06
CA GLY A 169 4.48 6.28 22.31
C GLY A 169 4.75 7.23 21.13
N GLY A 170 3.76 7.43 20.25
CA GLY A 170 3.93 8.22 19.01
C GLY A 170 5.00 7.67 18.07
N LYS A 171 5.49 6.44 18.28
CA LYS A 171 6.71 5.96 17.63
C LYS A 171 6.56 5.82 16.12
N TRP A 172 5.35 5.60 15.60
CA TRP A 172 5.16 5.19 14.21
C TRP A 172 3.95 5.90 13.58
N ASP A 173 4.10 7.19 13.28
CA ASP A 173 3.25 7.90 12.31
C ASP A 173 3.67 7.47 10.89
N VAL A 174 3.30 6.22 10.55
CA VAL A 174 3.71 5.59 9.29
C VAL A 174 2.70 5.90 8.18
N TYR A 175 2.68 7.16 7.75
CA TYR A 175 1.93 7.57 6.59
C TYR A 175 2.73 7.38 5.31
N ALA A 176 2.13 6.70 4.34
CA ALA A 176 2.49 6.83 2.94
C ALA A 176 1.25 6.53 2.09
N PRO A 177 0.98 7.22 0.96
CA PRO A 177 -0.12 6.85 0.07
C PRO A 177 -0.02 5.37 -0.34
N GLN A 178 -1.07 4.58 -0.14
CA GLN A 178 -1.06 3.12 -0.36
C GLN A 178 -1.90 2.74 -1.58
N ASN A 179 -1.58 1.63 -2.24
CA ASN A 179 -2.47 1.01 -3.21
C ASN A 179 -3.60 0.28 -2.46
N PHE A 180 -4.77 0.14 -3.07
CA PHE A 180 -5.80 -0.78 -2.57
C PHE A 180 -5.65 -2.14 -3.24
N TRP A 181 -6.03 -3.18 -2.49
CA TRP A 181 -5.95 -4.57 -2.89
C TRP A 181 -7.29 -5.27 -2.64
N LEU A 182 -7.75 -6.02 -3.63
CA LEU A 182 -8.84 -6.98 -3.50
C LEU A 182 -8.29 -8.33 -3.93
N THR A 183 -8.21 -9.28 -3.01
CA THR A 183 -7.51 -10.55 -3.24
C THR A 183 -8.37 -11.72 -2.82
N ALA A 184 -8.38 -12.78 -3.63
CA ALA A 184 -8.86 -14.09 -3.25
C ALA A 184 -7.70 -15.05 -3.54
N LEU A 185 -6.88 -15.34 -2.53
CA LEU A 185 -5.65 -16.14 -2.65
C LEU A 185 -5.95 -17.60 -2.34
N ALA A 186 -5.63 -18.47 -3.29
CA ALA A 186 -5.68 -19.91 -3.09
C ALA A 186 -4.61 -20.30 -2.07
N THR A 187 -4.99 -20.98 -1.00
CA THR A 187 -4.07 -21.40 0.08
C THR A 187 -3.95 -22.91 0.28
N PRO A 188 -3.92 -23.73 -0.80
CA PRO A 188 -3.93 -25.19 -0.71
C PRO A 188 -2.68 -25.77 -0.02
N GLU A 189 -1.56 -25.03 -0.01
CA GLU A 189 -0.24 -25.48 0.48
C GLU A 189 0.02 -25.16 1.95
N TYR A 190 -0.91 -24.50 2.64
CA TYR A 190 -0.75 -24.07 4.03
C TYR A 190 -1.72 -24.82 4.97
N PRO A 191 -1.58 -26.17 5.12
CA PRO A 191 -2.56 -27.02 5.81
C PRO A 191 -2.72 -26.70 7.30
N THR A 192 -1.71 -26.12 7.94
CA THR A 192 -1.72 -25.85 9.38
C THR A 192 -2.16 -24.44 9.77
N TRP A 193 -2.00 -23.45 8.88
CA TRP A 193 -2.24 -22.04 9.22
C TRP A 193 -3.33 -21.37 8.37
N TRP A 194 -3.54 -21.81 7.13
CA TRP A 194 -4.50 -21.21 6.18
C TRP A 194 -5.39 -22.27 5.50
N ASP A 195 -5.55 -23.41 6.18
CA ASP A 195 -6.47 -24.49 5.81
C ASP A 195 -6.32 -24.99 4.36
N GLY A 196 -5.08 -25.32 4.01
CA GLY A 196 -4.75 -26.08 2.81
C GLY A 196 -5.70 -27.24 2.60
N GLU A 197 -6.44 -27.20 1.49
CA GLU A 197 -7.43 -28.19 1.11
C GLU A 197 -7.17 -28.64 -0.32
N THR A 198 -7.17 -29.96 -0.54
CA THR A 198 -6.83 -30.57 -1.83
C THR A 198 -8.07 -30.93 -2.66
N ARG A 199 -9.27 -30.70 -2.12
CA ARG A 199 -10.55 -30.88 -2.80
C ARG A 199 -10.83 -29.78 -3.81
N SER A 200 -11.57 -30.14 -4.86
CA SER A 200 -12.07 -29.19 -5.84
C SER A 200 -13.01 -28.17 -5.19
N PRO A 201 -12.85 -26.87 -5.47
CA PRO A 201 -13.84 -25.87 -5.08
C PRO A 201 -15.16 -26.10 -5.82
N ALA A 202 -16.24 -25.51 -5.30
CA ALA A 202 -17.51 -25.48 -6.03
C ALA A 202 -17.34 -24.73 -7.36
N SER A 203 -18.17 -25.04 -8.36
CA SER A 203 -18.06 -24.45 -9.70
C SER A 203 -18.30 -22.93 -9.74
N ASP A 204 -18.85 -22.36 -8.67
CA ASP A 204 -19.10 -20.93 -8.48
C ASP A 204 -18.20 -20.31 -7.41
N ALA A 205 -17.11 -20.98 -7.04
CA ALA A 205 -16.21 -20.50 -6.00
C ALA A 205 -15.51 -19.20 -6.40
N ALA A 206 -15.94 -18.09 -5.80
CA ALA A 206 -15.36 -16.79 -6.06
C ALA A 206 -15.59 -15.79 -4.93
N MET A 207 -14.65 -14.87 -4.77
CA MET A 207 -14.94 -13.58 -4.14
C MET A 207 -15.65 -12.69 -5.16
N GLN A 208 -16.79 -12.12 -4.78
CA GLN A 208 -17.55 -11.18 -5.62
C GLN A 208 -17.49 -9.79 -5.00
N VAL A 209 -17.22 -8.78 -5.83
CA VAL A 209 -17.12 -7.39 -5.42
C VAL A 209 -18.04 -6.54 -6.29
N GLY A 210 -19.04 -5.93 -5.67
CA GLY A 210 -19.98 -5.05 -6.36
C GLY A 210 -19.39 -3.67 -6.62
N TYR A 211 -18.62 -3.15 -5.67
CA TYR A 211 -17.86 -1.91 -5.84
C TYR A 211 -16.75 -1.78 -4.80
N PHE A 212 -15.79 -0.92 -5.15
CA PHE A 212 -14.90 -0.23 -4.23
C PHE A 212 -15.21 1.27 -4.29
N LYS A 213 -15.17 1.95 -3.14
CA LYS A 213 -15.28 3.40 -3.06
C LYS A 213 -14.24 3.94 -2.10
N TYR A 214 -13.66 5.07 -2.50
CA TYR A 214 -12.78 5.87 -1.66
C TYR A 214 -13.38 7.27 -1.51
N TYR A 215 -13.40 7.76 -0.28
CA TYR A 215 -13.84 9.10 0.06
C TYR A 215 -12.70 9.81 0.76
N ALA A 216 -12.00 10.67 0.01
CA ALA A 216 -10.97 11.54 0.55
C ALA A 216 -11.55 12.42 1.66
N LYS A 217 -10.84 12.53 2.78
CA LYS A 217 -11.26 13.38 3.89
C LYS A 217 -10.32 14.58 4.00
N ILE A 218 -10.89 15.79 4.04
CA ILE A 218 -10.13 17.00 4.37
C ILE A 218 -9.66 16.88 5.82
N GLN A 219 -8.35 16.97 6.02
CA GLN A 219 -7.72 16.99 7.32
C GLN A 219 -6.84 18.25 7.41
N PRO A 220 -7.38 19.40 7.87
CA PRO A 220 -6.63 20.64 7.89
C PRO A 220 -5.37 20.53 8.75
N GLY A 221 -4.24 21.02 8.23
CA GLY A 221 -2.95 21.00 8.93
C GLY A 221 -2.22 19.65 8.95
N VAL A 222 -2.80 18.61 8.36
CA VAL A 222 -2.16 17.28 8.25
C VAL A 222 -1.20 17.25 7.07
N ASN A 223 -0.01 16.68 7.31
CA ASN A 223 0.95 16.45 6.25
C ASN A 223 0.46 15.32 5.33
N LEU A 224 0.43 15.59 4.03
CA LEU A 224 0.02 14.64 2.99
C LEU A 224 1.21 14.03 2.25
N ILE A 225 2.44 14.32 2.68
CA ILE A 225 3.65 13.66 2.18
C ILE A 225 3.99 12.51 3.11
N GLY A 226 4.04 11.30 2.55
CA GLY A 226 4.48 10.12 3.27
C GLY A 226 5.97 10.17 3.57
N ASN A 227 6.40 9.64 4.72
CA ASN A 227 7.82 9.57 5.09
C ASN A 227 8.61 10.89 4.81
N ALA A 228 8.04 12.04 5.18
CA ALA A 228 8.60 13.35 4.80
C ALA A 228 10.01 13.63 5.36
N GLY A 229 10.38 12.96 6.45
CA GLY A 229 11.73 13.01 7.04
C GLY A 229 12.67 11.89 6.60
N PHE A 230 12.24 10.97 5.72
CA PHE A 230 13.03 9.80 5.30
C PHE A 230 13.45 8.86 6.46
N GLU A 231 12.65 8.81 7.52
CA GLU A 231 12.95 8.05 8.74
C GLU A 231 12.61 6.55 8.61
N TYR A 232 11.76 6.15 7.65
CA TYR A 232 11.43 4.73 7.47
C TYR A 232 12.66 3.95 6.99
N SER A 233 12.90 2.80 7.61
CA SER A 233 13.95 1.85 7.24
C SER A 233 13.35 0.50 6.87
N ASN A 234 13.94 -0.19 5.89
CA ASN A 234 13.48 -1.53 5.50
C ASN A 234 13.79 -2.54 6.63
N ARG A 235 12.89 -3.51 6.80
CA ARG A 235 13.01 -4.64 7.74
C ARG A 235 14.21 -5.54 7.44
N ALA A 236 14.48 -5.80 6.16
CA ALA A 236 15.57 -6.69 5.74
C ALA A 236 16.93 -5.97 5.78
N ASP A 237 16.94 -4.67 5.45
CA ASP A 237 18.15 -3.86 5.31
C ASP A 237 17.94 -2.53 6.04
N ALA A 238 18.14 -2.50 7.36
CA ALA A 238 18.17 -1.24 8.11
C ALA A 238 19.25 -0.27 7.60
N SER A 239 20.20 -0.78 6.80
CA SER A 239 21.24 -0.09 6.02
C SER A 239 20.80 0.35 4.62
N GLY A 240 19.58 0.05 4.19
CA GLY A 240 19.08 0.44 2.87
C GLY A 240 19.00 1.96 2.76
N ASN A 241 19.70 2.52 1.78
CA ASN A 241 19.73 3.95 1.49
C ASN A 241 18.57 4.37 0.57
N TYR A 242 17.42 3.69 0.63
CA TYR A 242 16.29 3.95 -0.26
C TYR A 242 15.23 4.84 0.41
N PRO A 243 14.67 5.83 -0.31
CA PRO A 243 13.60 6.66 0.22
C PRO A 243 12.26 5.91 0.15
N ILE A 244 11.95 5.13 1.19
CA ILE A 244 10.70 4.37 1.33
C ILE A 244 9.49 5.31 1.17
N GLY A 245 8.53 4.92 0.33
CA GLY A 245 7.35 5.71 0.00
C GLY A 245 7.57 6.81 -1.04
N TRP A 246 8.78 6.96 -1.58
CA TRP A 246 9.10 7.93 -2.63
C TRP A 246 9.39 7.26 -3.98
N ILE A 247 9.09 8.00 -5.04
CA ILE A 247 9.41 7.64 -6.42
C ILE A 247 10.74 8.32 -6.77
N GLU A 248 11.71 7.51 -7.14
CA GLU A 248 13.00 7.96 -7.67
C GLU A 248 13.04 7.75 -9.17
N THR A 249 13.61 8.71 -9.90
CA THR A 249 13.95 8.49 -11.31
C THR A 249 15.04 7.44 -11.44
N ARG A 250 14.78 6.45 -12.30
CA ARG A 250 15.65 5.32 -12.55
C ARG A 250 16.04 5.28 -14.02
N ASN A 251 17.34 5.16 -14.29
CA ASN A 251 17.84 4.88 -15.63
C ASN A 251 18.01 3.36 -15.88
N TYR A 252 18.15 2.54 -14.83
CA TYR A 252 18.36 1.09 -14.93
C TYR A 252 17.74 0.34 -13.73
N GLY A 253 16.71 -0.48 -13.95
CA GLY A 253 16.17 -1.38 -12.92
C GLY A 253 15.69 -0.65 -11.66
N PHE A 254 16.02 -1.20 -10.48
CA PHE A 254 15.65 -0.64 -9.16
C PHE A 254 16.65 0.39 -8.61
N ASP A 255 17.81 0.56 -9.24
CA ASP A 255 18.86 1.44 -8.72
C ASP A 255 18.49 2.90 -9.00
N PRO A 256 18.30 3.73 -7.95
CA PRO A 256 18.01 5.15 -8.13
C PRO A 256 19.21 5.84 -8.78
N GLU A 257 18.95 6.79 -9.68
CA GLU A 257 20.02 7.35 -10.51
C GLU A 257 21.15 7.97 -9.67
N ARG A 258 20.83 8.72 -8.60
CA ARG A 258 21.79 9.34 -7.65
C ARG A 258 21.17 9.73 -6.30
N SER A 259 20.07 9.11 -5.87
CA SER A 259 19.46 9.44 -4.58
C SER A 259 19.80 8.40 -3.54
N ALA A 260 20.17 8.84 -2.34
CA ALA A 260 20.38 7.97 -1.20
C ALA A 260 19.78 8.61 0.06
N VAL A 261 19.17 7.79 0.92
CA VAL A 261 18.85 8.19 2.29
C VAL A 261 20.07 7.88 3.15
N THR A 262 20.58 8.90 3.85
CA THR A 262 21.76 8.78 4.71
C THR A 262 21.43 9.24 6.13
N THR A 263 22.35 8.99 7.07
CA THR A 263 22.21 9.32 8.50
C THR A 263 23.28 10.34 8.92
N ASN A 264 22.84 11.52 9.35
CA ASN A 264 23.70 12.51 10.02
C ASN A 264 22.82 13.57 10.67
N ILE A 265 22.70 13.53 12.00
CA ILE A 265 21.86 14.46 12.76
C ILE A 265 22.26 15.94 12.60
N ALA A 266 23.53 16.23 12.28
CA ALA A 266 23.98 17.61 12.03
C ALA A 266 23.46 18.19 10.70
N ASN A 267 23.03 17.31 9.79
CA ASN A 267 22.50 17.67 8.47
C ASN A 267 20.99 17.49 8.37
N THR A 268 20.33 16.95 9.40
CA THR A 268 18.88 16.73 9.40
C THR A 268 18.15 17.93 9.98
N ASN A 269 16.96 18.20 9.47
CA ASN A 269 16.04 19.17 10.08
C ASN A 269 15.06 18.52 11.07
N TYR A 270 14.81 17.22 10.87
CA TYR A 270 13.96 16.39 11.70
C TYR A 270 14.57 14.99 11.73
N GLY A 271 14.45 14.29 12.86
CA GLY A 271 14.95 12.93 13.00
C GLY A 271 16.45 12.79 12.73
N SER A 272 16.84 11.65 12.18
CA SER A 272 18.23 11.26 11.99
C SER A 272 18.62 11.02 10.54
N ARG A 273 17.63 10.99 9.64
CA ARG A 273 17.79 10.63 8.23
C ARG A 273 17.43 11.80 7.32
N TYR A 274 18.06 11.82 6.16
CA TYR A 274 17.76 12.78 5.10
C TYR A 274 18.13 12.19 3.75
N LEU A 275 17.51 12.71 2.71
CA LEU A 275 17.82 12.38 1.33
C LEU A 275 19.00 13.23 0.84
N VAL A 276 19.96 12.59 0.19
CA VAL A 276 21.03 13.23 -0.58
C VAL A 276 20.88 12.87 -2.06
N HIS A 277 21.08 13.86 -2.92
CA HIS A 277 21.34 13.64 -4.33
C HIS A 277 22.85 13.77 -4.55
N GLU A 278 23.52 12.65 -4.80
CA GLU A 278 24.98 12.57 -4.84
C GLU A 278 25.55 13.21 -6.12
N SER A 279 26.74 13.79 -6.00
CA SER A 279 27.51 14.26 -7.15
C SER A 279 27.99 13.09 -8.01
N HIS A 280 28.07 13.30 -9.32
CA HIS A 280 28.60 12.30 -10.25
C HIS A 280 29.56 12.94 -11.27
N PRO A 281 30.62 12.25 -11.73
CA PRO A 281 31.55 12.78 -12.75
C PRO A 281 30.91 12.99 -14.13
N THR A 282 29.78 12.35 -14.42
CA THR A 282 29.01 12.56 -15.65
C THR A 282 27.72 13.33 -15.37
N PRO A 283 27.16 14.05 -16.36
CA PRO A 283 25.84 14.67 -16.22
C PRO A 283 24.78 13.66 -15.77
N TYR A 284 23.92 14.07 -14.86
CA TYR A 284 22.86 13.24 -14.28
C TYR A 284 21.56 14.05 -14.12
N LYS A 285 20.43 13.36 -14.04
CA LYS A 285 19.12 13.95 -13.75
C LYS A 285 18.40 13.15 -12.67
N CYS A 286 18.61 13.50 -11.40
CA CYS A 286 17.90 12.87 -10.30
C CYS A 286 16.59 13.59 -9.98
N THR A 287 15.53 12.84 -9.65
CA THR A 287 14.28 13.37 -9.12
C THR A 287 13.70 12.41 -8.10
N THR A 288 13.37 12.95 -6.93
CA THR A 288 12.64 12.28 -5.85
C THR A 288 11.29 12.95 -5.71
N LYS A 289 10.20 12.19 -5.85
CA LYS A 289 8.84 12.75 -5.87
C LYS A 289 7.83 11.84 -5.17
N GLN A 290 6.70 12.42 -4.79
CA GLN A 290 5.46 11.71 -4.51
C GLN A 290 4.37 12.24 -5.42
N ILE A 291 3.45 11.37 -5.82
CA ILE A 291 2.24 11.73 -6.54
C ILE A 291 1.11 11.70 -5.50
N LEU A 292 0.47 12.84 -5.28
CA LEU A 292 -0.67 12.95 -4.38
C LEU A 292 -1.96 12.92 -5.20
N GLU A 293 -2.67 11.81 -5.14
CA GLU A 293 -3.95 11.64 -5.82
C GLU A 293 -5.11 11.83 -4.84
N TYR A 294 -6.26 12.22 -5.38
CA TYR A 294 -7.51 12.36 -4.63
C TYR A 294 -7.41 13.30 -3.41
N ILE A 295 -6.51 14.28 -3.43
CA ILE A 295 -6.49 15.34 -2.42
C ILE A 295 -7.65 16.33 -2.69
N PRO A 296 -8.37 16.79 -1.66
CA PRO A 296 -9.46 17.76 -1.83
C PRO A 296 -9.00 19.08 -2.46
N PHE A 297 -9.92 19.82 -3.09
CA PHE A 297 -9.59 21.19 -3.54
C PHE A 297 -9.26 22.08 -2.35
N GLY A 298 -8.15 22.83 -2.46
CA GLY A 298 -7.70 23.71 -1.38
C GLY A 298 -6.37 24.38 -1.68
N ASN A 299 -5.94 25.21 -0.74
CA ASN A 299 -4.62 25.82 -0.76
C ASN A 299 -3.63 24.93 -0.01
N TYR A 300 -2.55 24.55 -0.69
CA TYR A 300 -1.51 23.70 -0.14
C TYR A 300 -0.19 24.45 -0.11
N LYS A 301 0.62 24.18 0.92
CA LYS A 301 1.98 24.70 1.07
C LYS A 301 2.94 23.52 1.07
N LEU A 302 3.82 23.47 0.08
CA LEU A 302 4.97 22.56 0.09
C LEU A 302 6.16 23.28 0.72
N THR A 303 6.79 22.65 1.71
CA THR A 303 8.03 23.13 2.34
C THR A 303 9.04 22.01 2.38
N ALA A 304 10.30 22.34 2.15
CA ALA A 304 11.42 21.44 2.33
C ALA A 304 12.60 22.22 2.93
N HIS A 305 13.38 21.54 3.78
CA HIS A 305 14.68 22.02 4.22
C HIS A 305 15.72 21.41 3.29
N VAL A 306 16.37 22.25 2.48
CA VAL A 306 17.31 21.78 1.46
C VAL A 306 18.63 22.54 1.60
N ARG A 307 19.73 21.81 1.44
CA ARG A 307 21.07 22.37 1.24
C ARG A 307 21.55 21.95 -0.15
N SER A 308 22.26 22.83 -0.82
CA SER A 308 22.93 22.52 -2.08
C SER A 308 24.41 22.89 -1.96
N SER A 309 25.29 21.96 -2.33
CA SER A 309 26.73 22.22 -2.46
C SER A 309 27.07 23.07 -3.70
N GLY A 310 26.09 23.38 -4.55
CA GLY A 310 26.31 23.97 -5.86
C GLY A 310 26.92 22.99 -6.87
N GLY A 311 27.31 23.49 -8.04
CA GLY A 311 27.90 22.69 -9.12
C GLY A 311 26.89 21.98 -10.02
N GLN A 312 25.62 21.84 -9.61
CA GLN A 312 24.55 21.39 -10.50
C GLN A 312 24.10 22.53 -11.42
N ARG A 313 23.74 22.21 -12.68
CA ARG A 313 23.10 23.17 -13.59
C ARG A 313 21.77 23.70 -13.03
N MET A 314 21.08 22.87 -12.24
CA MET A 314 19.81 23.21 -11.61
C MET A 314 19.58 22.32 -10.39
N ALA A 315 19.26 22.93 -9.26
CA ALA A 315 18.65 22.31 -8.11
C ALA A 315 17.33 23.04 -7.86
N ALA A 316 16.21 22.32 -7.73
CA ALA A 316 14.90 22.95 -7.65
C ALA A 316 13.87 22.07 -6.92
N MET A 317 12.93 22.73 -6.23
CA MET A 317 11.70 22.13 -5.73
C MET A 317 10.56 22.46 -6.69
N ARG A 318 9.67 21.49 -6.95
CA ARG A 318 8.62 21.61 -7.96
C ARG A 318 7.29 21.07 -7.47
N VAL A 319 6.21 21.67 -7.94
CA VAL A 319 4.84 21.17 -7.81
C VAL A 319 4.20 21.20 -9.19
N ILE A 320 3.60 20.09 -9.60
CA ILE A 320 2.86 19.99 -10.86
C ILE A 320 1.41 19.67 -10.52
N GLN A 321 0.48 20.51 -10.98
CA GLN A 321 -0.96 20.32 -10.78
C GLN A 321 -1.69 20.54 -12.11
N GLY A 322 -2.44 19.54 -12.60
CA GLY A 322 -3.21 19.67 -13.84
C GLY A 322 -2.36 20.05 -15.06
N GLY A 323 -1.08 19.64 -15.08
CA GLY A 323 -0.11 20.00 -16.12
C GLY A 323 0.59 21.35 -15.92
N VAL A 324 0.20 22.15 -14.94
CA VAL A 324 0.85 23.44 -14.63
C VAL A 324 1.97 23.21 -13.62
N GLU A 325 3.19 23.60 -13.98
CA GLU A 325 4.38 23.52 -13.13
C GLU A 325 4.60 24.83 -12.36
N ARG A 326 4.89 24.70 -11.06
CA ARG A 326 5.45 25.76 -10.21
C ARG A 326 6.80 25.29 -9.70
N LEU A 327 7.80 26.15 -9.80
CA LEU A 327 9.19 25.79 -9.53
C LEU A 327 9.87 26.87 -8.67
N ILE A 328 10.69 26.44 -7.71
CA ILE A 328 11.59 27.30 -6.95
C ILE A 328 13.01 26.74 -7.11
N ASN A 329 13.93 27.57 -7.60
CA ASN A 329 15.35 27.24 -7.66
C ASN A 329 15.96 27.26 -6.25
N ILE A 330 16.84 26.29 -5.98
CA ILE A 330 17.55 26.12 -4.73
C ILE A 330 18.99 26.60 -4.97
N PRO A 331 19.37 27.76 -4.46
CA PRO A 331 20.74 28.26 -4.63
C PRO A 331 21.73 27.40 -3.84
N ALA A 332 23.00 27.48 -4.21
CA ALA A 332 24.08 26.94 -3.39
C ALA A 332 24.02 27.56 -1.99
N SER A 333 24.14 26.72 -0.97
CA SER A 333 24.22 27.15 0.43
C SER A 333 25.65 27.59 0.74
N SER A 334 25.80 28.63 1.57
CA SER A 334 27.11 28.95 2.14
C SER A 334 27.56 27.78 3.02
N ALA A 335 28.82 27.37 2.87
CA ALA A 335 29.44 26.28 3.62
C ALA A 335 29.41 26.51 5.13
#